data_AF-A0A9Y2L063-F1
#
_entry.id   AF-A0A9Y2L063-F1
#
_cell.length_a   1.000
_cell.length_b   1.000
_cell.length_c   1.000
_cell.angle_alpha   90.00
_cell.angle_beta   90.00
_cell.angle_gamma   90.00
#
_symmetry.space_group_name_H-M   'P 1'
#
loop_
_entity.id
_entity.type
_entity.pdbx_description
1 polymer ?
#
loop_
_entity_poly.entity_id
_entity_poly.type
_entity_poly.pdbx_seq_one_letter_code
_entity_poly.pdbx_strand_id
1 'polypeptide(L)'
;MSTDKPSKKHPVVLRFEGLWPHQLAGYEMHRNRTGGDLGHIDRDCVHLNKRLIGEEDWAEKAQAEIAQMRAENFADELDGLARRKRKSDIRRRMVEGPKEPWRNSKHGLMREVILTVRKDWFEDDLDGILG
;
A
#
# COMPACT_ATOMS: atom_id res chain seq x y z
N MET A 1 36.51 -17.10 -6.93
CA MET A 1 35.06 -16.98 -6.68
C MET A 1 34.82 -17.43 -5.24
N SER A 2 34.55 -16.50 -4.32
CA SER A 2 34.36 -16.85 -2.91
C SER A 2 33.03 -17.59 -2.75
N THR A 3 33.08 -18.79 -2.20
CA THR A 3 31.91 -19.64 -1.90
C THR A 3 31.53 -19.50 -0.43
N ASP A 4 31.30 -18.27 0.04
CA ASP A 4 30.71 -18.09 1.36
C ASP A 4 29.21 -18.37 1.30
N LYS A 5 28.79 -19.46 1.92
CA LYS A 5 27.37 -19.73 2.19
C LYS A 5 26.91 -18.71 3.23
N PRO A 6 25.84 -17.93 2.97
CA PRO A 6 25.31 -17.05 4.00
C PRO A 6 24.92 -17.87 5.23
N SER A 7 25.38 -17.42 6.40
CA SER A 7 24.98 -17.97 7.70
C SER A 7 23.44 -18.02 7.77
N LYS A 8 22.88 -19.22 7.90
CA LYS A 8 21.43 -19.47 7.98
C LYS A 8 20.84 -19.18 9.37
N LYS A 9 21.62 -18.59 10.30
CA LYS A 9 21.22 -18.48 11.71
C LYS A 9 19.89 -17.72 11.85
N HIS A 10 19.75 -16.61 11.12
CA HIS A 10 18.58 -15.73 11.18
C HIS A 10 18.14 -15.30 9.77
N PRO A 11 17.26 -16.05 9.10
CA PRO A 11 16.83 -15.70 7.75
C PRO A 11 16.02 -14.39 7.77
N VAL A 12 16.37 -13.46 6.87
CA VAL A 12 15.55 -12.28 6.58
C VAL A 12 14.27 -12.72 5.91
N VAL A 13 13.14 -12.28 6.46
CA VAL A 13 11.80 -12.50 5.91
C VAL A 13 11.38 -11.25 5.15
N LEU A 14 11.17 -11.42 3.86
CA LEU A 14 10.62 -10.41 2.96
C LEU A 14 9.39 -10.97 2.27
N ARG A 15 8.22 -10.39 2.54
CA ARG A 15 6.95 -10.77 1.91
C ARG A 15 6.31 -9.54 1.26
N PHE A 16 5.83 -9.74 0.03
CA PHE A 16 5.01 -8.77 -0.68
C PHE A 16 3.56 -9.22 -0.70
N GLU A 17 2.65 -8.30 -0.40
CA GLU A 17 1.22 -8.50 -0.56
C GLU A 17 0.61 -7.36 -1.39
N GLY A 18 -0.44 -7.68 -2.13
CA GLY A 18 -1.13 -6.70 -2.94
C GLY A 18 -1.95 -5.74 -2.08
N LEU A 19 -1.85 -4.44 -2.34
CA LEU A 19 -2.61 -3.43 -1.63
C LEU A 19 -3.41 -2.57 -2.63
N TRP A 20 -4.72 -2.53 -2.43
CA TRP A 20 -5.64 -1.73 -3.21
C TRP A 20 -5.98 -0.41 -2.51
N PRO A 21 -6.32 0.66 -3.26
CA PRO A 21 -6.68 1.94 -2.67
C PRO A 21 -7.78 1.84 -1.62
N HIS A 22 -8.87 1.12 -1.88
CA HIS A 22 -9.96 0.96 -0.91
C HIS A 22 -9.55 0.28 0.41
N GLN A 23 -8.36 -0.35 0.48
CA GLN A 23 -7.83 -0.99 1.68
C GLN A 23 -6.97 -0.05 2.54
N LEU A 24 -6.61 1.14 2.04
CA LEU A 24 -5.70 2.08 2.72
C LEU A 24 -6.21 2.50 4.11
N ALA A 25 -7.52 2.69 4.27
CA ALA A 25 -8.10 3.03 5.57
C ALA A 25 -7.90 1.90 6.60
N GLY A 26 -8.14 0.65 6.20
CA GLY A 26 -7.90 -0.51 7.06
C GLY A 26 -6.41 -0.71 7.39
N TYR A 27 -5.54 -0.47 6.40
CA TYR A 27 -4.09 -0.47 6.60
C TYR A 27 -3.66 0.55 7.67
N GLU A 28 -4.13 1.81 7.57
CA GLU A 28 -3.81 2.84 8.55
C GLU A 28 -4.38 2.53 9.94
N MET A 29 -5.60 1.98 10.03
CA MET A 29 -6.16 1.55 11.31
C MET A 29 -5.31 0.46 11.98
N HIS A 30 -4.85 -0.53 11.20
CA HIS A 30 -3.99 -1.59 11.72
C HIS A 30 -2.61 -1.05 12.10
N ARG A 31 -2.02 -0.18 11.28
CA ARG A 31 -0.74 0.49 11.56
C ARG A 31 -0.79 1.32 12.84
N ASN A 32 -1.85 2.08 13.04
CA ASN A 32 -2.06 2.94 14.22
C ASN A 32 -2.64 2.17 15.42
N ARG A 33 -2.88 0.85 15.28
CA ARG A 33 -3.40 -0.03 16.34
C ARG A 33 -4.77 0.40 16.86
N THR A 34 -5.57 1.05 16.02
CA THR A 34 -6.91 1.56 16.37
C THR A 34 -8.04 0.62 15.94
N GLY A 35 -7.77 -0.39 15.11
CA GLY A 35 -8.75 -1.41 14.73
C GLY A 35 -8.13 -2.64 14.06
N GLY A 36 -8.97 -3.65 13.84
CA GLY A 36 -8.56 -4.99 13.41
C GLY A 36 -8.43 -5.98 14.58
N ASP A 37 -7.69 -7.07 14.37
CA ASP A 37 -7.32 -7.98 15.46
C ASP A 37 -6.16 -7.39 16.26
N LEU A 38 -6.44 -7.07 17.52
CA LEU A 38 -5.49 -6.43 18.44
C LEU A 38 -5.12 -7.35 19.60
N GLY A 39 -5.56 -8.62 19.60
CA GLY A 39 -5.38 -9.55 20.71
C GLY A 39 -3.94 -10.01 20.94
N HIS A 40 -3.05 -9.79 19.98
CA HIS A 40 -1.62 -10.14 20.06
C HIS A 40 -0.71 -8.93 20.21
N ILE A 41 -1.29 -7.74 20.40
CA ILE A 41 -0.56 -6.49 20.46
C ILE A 41 -0.38 -6.10 21.91
N ASP A 42 0.88 -5.97 22.33
CA ASP A 42 1.23 -5.34 23.59
C ASP A 42 0.92 -3.84 23.49
N ARG A 43 -0.11 -3.41 24.23
CA ARG A 43 -0.58 -2.02 24.23
C ARG A 43 0.41 -1.07 24.87
N ASP A 44 1.19 -1.56 25.83
CA ASP A 44 2.17 -0.75 26.55
C ASP A 44 3.35 -0.41 25.65
N CYS A 45 3.60 -1.19 24.59
CA CYS A 45 4.68 -0.95 23.63
C CYS A 45 4.27 -0.15 22.37
N VAL A 46 2.98 0.18 22.18
CA VAL A 46 2.51 0.85 20.93
C VAL A 46 3.21 2.18 20.70
N HIS A 47 3.50 2.92 21.77
CA HIS A 47 4.16 4.22 21.72
C HIS A 47 5.62 4.17 21.21
N LEU A 48 6.23 2.98 21.16
CA LEU A 48 7.58 2.78 20.63
C LEU A 48 7.60 2.66 19.09
N ASN A 49 6.46 2.41 18.46
CA ASN A 49 6.35 2.28 17.01
C ASN A 49 6.61 3.64 16.33
N LYS A 50 7.33 3.62 15.21
CA LYS A 50 7.69 4.84 14.47
C LYS A 50 7.37 4.68 12.99
N ARG A 51 6.92 5.77 12.36
CA ARG A 51 6.94 5.89 10.90
C ARG A 51 8.35 6.30 10.49
N LEU A 52 8.94 5.54 9.57
CA LEU A 52 10.28 5.85 9.06
C LEU A 52 10.24 6.76 7.82
N ILE A 53 9.22 6.58 6.97
CA ILE A 53 9.09 7.27 5.69
C ILE A 53 7.62 7.66 5.47
N GLY A 54 7.41 8.83 4.86
CA GLY A 54 6.10 9.29 4.43
C GLY A 54 5.41 10.19 5.46
N GLU A 55 4.44 10.96 4.96
CA GLU A 55 3.69 11.94 5.73
C GLU A 55 2.58 11.27 6.56
N GLU A 56 1.99 12.00 7.51
CA GLU A 56 0.92 11.47 8.37
C GLU A 56 -0.36 11.15 7.61
N ASP A 57 -0.66 11.97 6.63
CA ASP A 57 -1.85 11.93 5.79
C ASP A 57 -1.60 11.24 4.45
N TRP A 58 -0.51 10.48 4.29
CA TRP A 58 -0.12 9.88 3.01
C TRP A 58 -1.25 9.05 2.38
N ALA A 59 -2.02 8.33 3.19
CA ALA A 59 -3.11 7.48 2.73
C ALA A 59 -4.29 8.33 2.21
N GLU A 60 -4.58 9.44 2.88
CA GLU A 60 -5.59 10.41 2.44
C GLU A 60 -5.16 11.10 1.15
N LYS A 61 -3.90 11.57 1.08
CA LYS A 61 -3.31 12.14 -0.13
C LYS A 61 -3.38 11.18 -1.30
N ALA A 62 -3.01 9.93 -1.11
CA ALA A 62 -3.08 8.90 -2.15
C ALA A 62 -4.53 8.70 -2.66
N GLN A 63 -5.53 8.68 -1.76
CA GLN A 63 -6.93 8.59 -2.18
C GLN A 63 -7.39 9.82 -2.95
N ALA A 64 -6.99 11.01 -2.51
CA ALA A 64 -7.33 12.27 -3.16
C ALA A 64 -6.74 12.35 -4.56
N GLU A 65 -5.45 12.00 -4.71
CA GLU A 65 -4.78 11.91 -6.00
C GLU A 65 -5.48 10.93 -6.94
N ILE A 66 -5.87 9.75 -6.44
CA ILE A 66 -6.62 8.77 -7.22
C ILE A 66 -7.97 9.34 -7.66
N ALA A 67 -8.72 9.98 -6.76
CA ALA A 67 -10.00 10.59 -7.08
C ALA A 67 -9.86 11.68 -8.16
N GLN A 68 -8.80 12.48 -8.07
CA GLN A 68 -8.46 13.48 -9.07
C GLN A 68 -8.17 12.83 -10.43
N MET A 69 -7.30 11.81 -10.48
CA MET A 69 -7.00 11.08 -11.73
C MET A 69 -8.26 10.47 -12.36
N ARG A 70 -9.19 9.97 -11.56
CA ARG A 70 -10.49 9.46 -12.05
C ARG A 70 -11.31 10.56 -12.71
N ALA A 71 -11.38 11.73 -12.09
CA ALA A 71 -12.14 12.87 -12.61
C ALA A 71 -11.51 13.42 -13.91
N GLU A 72 -10.19 13.59 -13.93
CA GLU A 72 -9.46 14.07 -15.11
C GLU A 72 -9.61 13.12 -16.29
N ASN A 73 -9.38 11.82 -16.09
CA ASN A 73 -9.57 10.82 -17.15
C ASN A 73 -11.00 10.81 -17.69
N PHE A 74 -11.99 11.02 -16.83
CA PHE A 74 -13.39 11.06 -17.24
C PHE A 74 -13.70 12.32 -18.07
N ALA A 75 -13.19 13.48 -17.68
CA ALA A 75 -13.33 14.72 -18.43
C ALA A 75 -12.69 14.59 -19.82
N ASP A 76 -11.46 14.08 -19.90
CA ASP A 76 -10.74 13.85 -21.16
C ASP A 76 -11.48 12.88 -22.09
N GLU A 77 -12.07 11.82 -21.52
CA GLU A 77 -12.89 10.87 -22.28
C GLU A 77 -14.12 11.55 -22.89
N LEU A 78 -14.86 12.33 -22.09
CA LEU A 78 -16.06 13.03 -22.56
C LEU A 78 -15.72 14.06 -23.64
N ASP A 79 -14.62 14.79 -23.48
CA ASP A 79 -14.10 15.74 -24.47
C ASP A 79 -13.76 15.05 -25.80
N GLY A 80 -13.07 13.91 -25.74
CA GLY A 80 -12.75 13.11 -26.91
C GLY A 80 -14.01 12.61 -27.64
N LEU A 81 -15.02 12.14 -26.91
CA LEU A 81 -16.30 11.71 -27.46
C LEU A 81 -17.10 12.87 -28.06
N ALA A 82 -17.07 14.04 -27.43
CA ALA A 82 -17.73 15.25 -27.90
C ALA A 82 -17.14 15.73 -29.24
N ARG A 83 -15.81 15.79 -29.35
CA ARG A 83 -15.11 16.12 -30.61
C ARG A 83 -15.49 15.17 -31.75
N ARG A 84 -15.71 13.88 -31.45
CA ARG A 84 -16.14 12.84 -32.40
C ARG A 84 -17.65 12.77 -32.60
N LYS A 85 -18.43 13.65 -31.98
CA LYS A 85 -19.91 13.71 -32.05
C LYS A 85 -20.60 12.39 -31.62
N ARG A 86 -19.99 11.63 -30.71
CA ARG A 86 -20.49 10.32 -30.23
C ARG A 86 -21.54 10.47 -29.11
N LYS A 87 -22.71 11.04 -29.42
CA LYS A 87 -23.75 11.39 -28.43
C LYS A 87 -24.27 10.19 -27.60
N SER A 88 -24.36 9.00 -28.18
CA SER A 88 -24.78 7.79 -27.46
C SER A 88 -23.75 7.35 -26.42
N ASP A 89 -22.47 7.42 -26.78
CA ASP A 89 -21.38 7.04 -25.87
C ASP A 89 -21.25 8.02 -24.71
N ILE A 90 -21.42 9.34 -24.97
CA ILE A 90 -21.46 10.36 -23.92
C ILE A 90 -22.56 10.04 -22.91
N ARG A 91 -23.80 9.79 -23.36
CA ARG A 91 -24.91 9.45 -22.45
C ARG A 91 -24.62 8.19 -21.63
N ARG A 92 -24.05 7.15 -22.25
CA ARG A 92 -23.63 5.94 -21.54
C ARG A 92 -22.59 6.26 -20.47
N ARG A 93 -21.56 7.04 -20.81
CA ARG A 93 -20.49 7.41 -19.88
C ARG A 93 -20.96 8.32 -18.75
N MET A 94 -21.92 9.21 -18.98
CA MET A 94 -22.54 10.00 -17.92
C MET A 94 -23.28 9.15 -16.88
N VAL A 95 -23.88 8.02 -17.29
CA VAL A 95 -24.50 7.07 -16.36
C VAL A 95 -23.46 6.22 -15.62
N GLU A 96 -22.43 5.75 -16.34
CA GLU A 96 -21.37 4.91 -15.76
C GLU A 96 -20.42 5.69 -14.82
N GLY A 97 -20.16 6.96 -15.10
CA GLY A 97 -19.28 7.82 -14.31
C GLY A 97 -17.77 7.52 -14.42
N PRO A 98 -16.95 8.15 -13.56
CA PRO A 98 -15.50 7.96 -13.51
C PRO A 98 -15.09 6.53 -13.14
N LYS A 99 -14.18 5.96 -13.92
CA LYS A 99 -13.61 4.62 -13.69
C LYS A 99 -12.25 4.71 -13.02
N GLU A 100 -11.82 3.63 -12.40
CA GLU A 100 -10.46 3.52 -11.87
C GLU A 100 -9.42 3.77 -12.98
N PRO A 101 -8.33 4.53 -12.71
CA PRO A 101 -7.36 4.94 -13.72
C PRO A 101 -6.39 3.82 -14.13
N TRP A 102 -6.59 2.59 -13.63
CA TRP A 102 -5.76 1.42 -13.89
C TRP A 102 -6.57 0.23 -14.37
N ARG A 103 -5.88 -0.74 -14.97
CA ARG A 103 -6.45 -2.05 -15.28
C ARG A 103 -6.50 -2.91 -14.03
N ASN A 104 -7.56 -3.71 -13.92
CA ASN A 104 -7.67 -4.68 -12.84
C ASN A 104 -6.51 -5.70 -12.94
N SER A 105 -5.78 -5.92 -11.86
CA SER A 105 -4.63 -6.84 -11.80
C SER A 105 -4.70 -7.69 -10.53
N LYS A 106 -4.20 -8.93 -10.58
CA LYS A 106 -4.27 -9.86 -9.44
C LYS A 106 -3.59 -9.31 -8.17
N HIS A 107 -2.60 -8.45 -8.34
CA HIS A 107 -1.73 -8.04 -7.25
C HIS A 107 -2.04 -6.65 -6.70
N GLY A 108 -3.05 -5.94 -7.21
CA GLY A 108 -3.32 -4.56 -6.82
C GLY A 108 -2.25 -3.57 -7.31
N LEU A 109 -2.47 -2.28 -7.02
CA LEU A 109 -1.60 -1.21 -7.50
C LEU A 109 -0.37 -1.03 -6.64
N MET A 110 -0.57 -1.11 -5.33
CA MET A 110 0.48 -0.93 -4.35
C MET A 110 0.95 -2.30 -3.85
N ARG A 111 2.08 -2.29 -3.17
CA ARG A 111 2.62 -3.46 -2.49
C ARG A 111 2.84 -3.10 -1.03
N GLU A 112 2.18 -3.84 -0.16
CA GLU A 112 2.60 -3.91 1.24
C GLU A 112 3.83 -4.82 1.31
N VAL A 113 4.85 -4.37 2.04
CA VAL A 113 6.08 -5.11 2.25
C VAL A 113 6.25 -5.35 3.73
N ILE A 114 6.31 -6.63 4.11
CA ILE A 114 6.73 -7.03 5.45
C ILE A 114 8.21 -7.39 5.36
N LEU A 115 9.04 -6.61 6.05
CA LEU A 115 10.47 -6.87 6.23
C LEU A 115 10.72 -7.13 7.71
N THR A 116 11.14 -8.34 8.04
CA THR A 116 11.40 -8.75 9.42
C THR A 116 12.41 -9.89 9.47
N VAL A 117 12.72 -10.36 10.67
CA VAL A 117 13.55 -11.53 10.96
C VAL A 117 12.87 -12.35 12.06
N ARG A 118 13.44 -13.51 12.38
CA ARG A 118 12.95 -14.34 13.49
C ARG A 118 13.24 -13.66 14.84
N LYS A 119 12.39 -13.94 15.84
CA LYS A 119 12.44 -13.36 17.20
C LYS A 119 13.83 -13.45 17.86
N ASP A 120 14.50 -14.58 17.71
CA ASP A 120 15.84 -14.84 18.25
C ASP A 120 16.90 -13.86 17.75
N TRP A 121 16.75 -13.30 16.55
CA TRP A 121 17.62 -12.22 16.09
C TRP A 121 17.44 -10.92 16.91
N PHE A 122 16.22 -10.61 17.33
CA PHE A 122 15.93 -9.42 18.16
C PHE A 122 16.32 -9.63 19.63
N GLU A 123 16.53 -10.87 20.06
CA GLU A 123 16.96 -11.26 21.41
C GLU A 123 18.48 -11.49 21.50
N ASP A 124 19.15 -11.78 20.38
CA ASP A 124 20.61 -11.90 20.30
C ASP A 124 21.27 -10.52 20.52
N ASP A 125 22.44 -10.52 21.15
CA ASP A 125 23.18 -9.31 21.50
C ASP A 125 23.67 -8.57 20.24
N LEU A 126 23.23 -7.33 20.05
CA LEU A 126 23.50 -6.53 18.84
C LEU A 126 25.00 -6.22 18.67
N ASP A 127 25.75 -6.18 19.77
CA ASP A 127 27.20 -5.96 19.79
C ASP A 127 27.97 -7.06 19.06
N GLY A 128 27.42 -8.28 18.98
CA GLY A 128 27.99 -9.38 18.19
C GLY A 128 27.57 -9.39 16.72
N ILE A 129 26.58 -8.57 16.33
CA ILE A 129 25.95 -8.59 15.00
C ILE A 129 26.42 -7.41 14.13
N LEU A 130 26.63 -6.24 14.72
CA LEU A 130 27.03 -5.03 13.99
C LEU A 130 28.55 -4.79 13.95
N GLY A 131 29.32 -5.46 14.82
CA GLY A 131 30.77 -5.34 14.92
C GLY A 131 31.22 -4.11 15.69
#